data_AF-A0AAP2QBP4-F1
#
_entry.id   AF-A0AAP2QBP4-F1
#
_cell.length_a   1.000
_cell.length_b   1.000
_cell.length_c   1.000
_cell.angle_alpha   90.00
_cell.angle_beta   90.00
_cell.angle_gamma   90.00
#
_symmetry.space_group_name_H-M   'P 1'
#
loop_
_entity.id
_entity.type
_entity.pdbx_description
1 polymer ?
#
loop_
_entity_poly.entity_id
_entity_poly.type
_entity_poly.pdbx_seq_one_letter_code
_entity_poly.pdbx_strand_id
1 'polypeptide(L)' 'DVAQDVIVREEDCGTDRGLEISAIREGNEIIESLEERLVGRYTQKSVMHPETGEVLLPADALISEADAKR' A
#
# COMPACT_ATOMS: atom_id res chain seq x y z
N ASP A 1 -2.98 1.40 28.08
CA ASP A 1 -3.15 -0.05 28.29
C ASP A 1 -3.72 -0.76 27.04
N VAL A 2 -4.49 -0.07 26.18
CA VAL A 2 -5.22 -0.67 25.05
C VAL A 2 -4.36 -1.43 24.01
N ALA A 3 -3.13 -0.99 23.74
CA ALA A 3 -2.26 -1.58 22.70
C ALA A 3 -1.10 -2.42 23.25
N GLN A 4 -1.11 -2.80 24.53
CA GLN A 4 0.03 -3.47 25.17
C GLN A 4 0.28 -4.90 24.65
N ASP A 5 -0.76 -5.57 24.16
CA ASP A 5 -0.69 -6.99 23.74
C ASP A 5 -0.74 -7.18 22.21
N VAL A 6 -0.30 -6.18 21.43
CA VAL A 6 -0.22 -6.27 19.96
C VAL A 6 1.14 -6.83 19.54
N ILE A 7 1.16 -8.10 19.12
CA ILE A 7 2.38 -8.84 18.74
C ILE A 7 2.18 -9.45 17.35
N VAL A 8 3.16 -9.33 16.45
CA VAL A 8 3.18 -10.02 15.16
C VAL A 8 3.42 -11.51 15.40
N ARG A 9 2.48 -12.37 14.99
CA ARG A 9 2.52 -13.82 15.24
C ARG A 9 2.72 -14.67 13.98
N GLU A 10 2.45 -14.10 12.82
CA GLU A 10 2.52 -14.77 11.52
C GLU A 10 2.98 -13.77 10.45
N GLU A 11 3.63 -14.27 9.39
CA GLU A 11 4.10 -13.45 8.26
C GLU A 11 2.97 -13.14 7.28
N ASP A 12 2.06 -14.09 7.06
CA ASP A 12 0.87 -13.95 6.21
C ASP A 12 -0.33 -14.61 6.89
N CYS A 13 -1.43 -13.86 7.01
CA CYS A 13 -2.69 -14.32 7.58
C CYS A 13 -3.67 -14.87 6.52
N GLY A 14 -3.31 -14.79 5.23
CA GLY A 14 -4.09 -15.30 4.10
C GLY A 14 -5.36 -14.50 3.81
N THR A 15 -5.46 -13.25 4.30
CA THR A 15 -6.63 -12.40 4.05
C THR A 15 -6.69 -11.96 2.58
N ASP A 16 -7.89 -11.96 2.01
CA ASP A 16 -8.17 -11.41 0.69
C ASP A 16 -8.67 -9.96 0.75
N ARG A 17 -8.88 -9.44 1.96
CA ARG A 17 -9.33 -8.06 2.22
C ARG A 17 -8.16 -7.09 2.18
N GLY A 18 -8.34 -5.98 1.46
CA GLY A 18 -7.42 -4.85 1.45
C GLY A 18 -8.14 -3.51 1.64
N LEU A 19 -7.37 -2.43 1.65
CA LEU A 19 -7.87 -1.06 1.68
C LEU A 19 -7.47 -0.34 0.39
N GLU A 20 -8.39 0.44 -0.16
CA GLU A 20 -8.05 1.38 -1.23
C GLU A 20 -7.33 2.59 -0.63
N ILE A 21 -6.16 2.90 -1.17
CA ILE A 21 -5.29 3.97 -0.67
C ILE A 21 -5.23 5.10 -1.71
N SER A 22 -5.43 6.32 -1.23
CA SER A 22 -5.33 7.55 -2.02
C SER A 22 -4.48 8.58 -1.26
N ALA A 23 -3.99 9.63 -1.94
CA ALA A 23 -3.47 10.79 -1.22
C ALA A 23 -4.54 11.37 -0.28
N ILE A 24 -4.13 11.87 0.88
CA ILE A 24 -5.02 12.60 1.80
C ILE A 24 -4.95 14.08 1.43
N ARG A 25 -6.12 14.70 1.25
CA ARG A 25 -6.24 16.09 0.84
C ARG A 25 -7.17 16.86 1.75
N GLU A 26 -6.83 18.11 2.00
CA GLU A 26 -7.70 19.11 2.64
C GLU A 26 -7.96 20.25 1.65
N GLY A 27 -9.12 20.22 1.00
CA GLY A 27 -9.40 21.09 -0.13
C GLY A 27 -8.42 20.85 -1.29
N ASN A 28 -7.59 21.85 -1.60
CA ASN A 28 -6.56 21.76 -2.63
C ASN A 28 -5.17 21.40 -2.09
N GLU A 29 -5.00 21.34 -0.77
CA GLU A 29 -3.73 21.02 -0.14
C GLU A 29 -3.58 19.50 0.00
N ILE A 30 -2.40 18.97 -0.33
CA ILE A 30 -2.05 17.57 -0.09
C ILE A 30 -1.44 17.51 1.30
N ILE A 31 -2.13 16.82 2.22
CA ILE A 31 -1.68 16.63 3.61
C ILE A 31 -0.72 15.45 3.69
N GLU A 32 -1.02 14.37 2.97
CA GLU A 32 -0.17 13.18 2.85
C GLU A 32 -0.22 12.68 1.41
N SER A 33 0.94 12.55 0.78
CA SER A 33 1.05 12.10 -0.60
C SER A 33 0.68 10.61 -0.73
N LEU A 34 0.37 10.16 -1.95
CA LEU A 34 0.15 8.74 -2.18
C LEU A 34 1.42 7.93 -1.91
N GLU A 35 2.58 8.45 -2.32
CA GLU A 35 3.89 7.81 -2.14
C GLU A 35 4.16 7.48 -0.66
N GLU A 36 4.04 8.48 0.22
CA GLU A 36 4.25 8.33 1.68
C GLU A 36 3.32 7.27 2.27
N ARG A 37 2.08 7.20 1.79
CA ARG A 37 1.11 6.21 2.26
C ARG A 37 1.39 4.81 1.78
N LEU A 38 2.12 4.62 0.67
CA LEU A 38 2.35 3.32 0.06
C LEU A 38 3.62 2.63 0.59
N VAL A 39 4.69 3.38 0.86
CA VAL A 39 5.98 2.80 1.27
C VAL A 39 5.83 1.91 2.51
N GLY A 40 6.38 0.70 2.44
CA GLY A 40 6.36 -0.27 3.54
C GLY A 40 5.05 -1.07 3.66
N ARG A 41 4.09 -0.88 2.75
CA ARG A 41 2.88 -1.72 2.65
C ARG A 41 3.05 -2.82 1.60
N TYR A 42 2.16 -3.80 1.67
CA TYR A 42 2.05 -4.86 0.66
C TYR A 42 0.87 -4.58 -0.29
N THR A 43 1.04 -4.93 -1.58
CA THR A 43 -0.03 -4.90 -2.57
C THR A 43 -1.01 -6.05 -2.34
N GLN A 44 -2.30 -5.76 -2.24
CA GLN A 44 -3.31 -6.84 -2.17
C GLN A 44 -3.59 -7.46 -3.54
N LYS A 45 -3.45 -6.67 -4.61
CA LYS A 45 -3.70 -7.06 -6.00
C LYS A 45 -2.56 -6.53 -6.86
N SER A 46 -2.32 -7.17 -7.99
CA SER A 46 -1.34 -6.68 -8.95
C SER A 46 -1.71 -5.28 -9.43
N VAL A 47 -0.72 -4.38 -9.42
CA VAL A 47 -0.83 -3.02 -9.94
C VAL A 47 -0.43 -3.05 -11.40
N MET A 48 -1.29 -2.55 -12.28
CA MET A 48 -1.08 -2.56 -13.72
C MET A 48 -1.02 -1.13 -14.26
N HIS A 49 -0.15 -0.92 -15.25
CA HIS A 49 -0.12 0.33 -15.98
C HIS A 49 -1.43 0.49 -16.78
N PRO A 50 -2.14 1.63 -16.67
CA PRO A 50 -3.48 1.78 -17.23
C PRO A 50 -3.52 1.70 -18.76
N GLU A 51 -2.48 2.19 -19.43
CA GLU A 51 -2.42 2.21 -20.90
C GLU A 51 -1.80 0.95 -21.52
N THR A 52 -0.69 0.45 -20.98
CA THR A 52 0.05 -0.69 -21.57
C THR A 52 -0.42 -2.04 -21.06
N GLY A 53 -1.11 -2.09 -19.91
CA GLY A 53 -1.46 -3.34 -19.23
C GLY A 53 -0.27 -4.08 -18.62
N GLU A 54 0.92 -3.47 -18.59
CA GLU A 54 2.09 -4.06 -17.95
C GLU A 54 1.87 -4.15 -16.43
N VAL A 55 2.28 -5.27 -15.83
CA VAL A 55 2.26 -5.43 -14.38
C VAL A 55 3.43 -4.64 -13.78
N LEU A 56 3.11 -3.55 -13.08
CA LEU A 56 4.08 -2.71 -12.38
C LEU A 56 4.55 -3.39 -11.08
N LEU A 57 3.61 -3.95 -10.32
CA LEU A 57 3.85 -4.70 -9.10
C LEU A 57 2.93 -5.92 -9.06
N PRO A 58 3.43 -7.13 -8.72
CA PRO A 58 2.57 -8.28 -8.49
C PRO A 58 1.74 -8.12 -7.21
N ALA A 59 0.81 -9.05 -6.96
CA ALA A 59 0.16 -9.15 -5.65
C ALA A 59 1.18 -9.62 -4.60
N ASP A 60 0.93 -9.29 -3.34
CA ASP A 60 1.75 -9.66 -2.17
C ASP A 60 3.20 -9.16 -2.27
N ALA A 61 3.40 -8.01 -2.91
CA ALA A 61 4.71 -7.36 -3.04
C ALA A 61 4.88 -6.21 -2.04
N LEU A 62 6.00 -6.20 -1.34
CA LEU A 62 6.41 -5.06 -0.51
C LEU A 62 6.71 -3.85 -1.40
N ILE A 63 6.07 -2.72 -1.12
CA ILE A 63 6.28 -1.49 -1.86
C ILE A 63 7.49 -0.75 -1.29
N SER A 64 8.54 -0.60 -2.09
CA SER A 64 9.72 0.21 -1.76
C SER A 64 9.54 1.68 -2.15
N GLU A 65 10.46 2.54 -1.72
CA GLU A 65 10.50 3.96 -2.15
C GLU A 65 10.63 4.12 -3.67
N ALA A 66 11.31 3.18 -4.35
CA ALA A 66 11.46 3.22 -5.79
C ALA A 66 10.15 2.86 -6.50
N ASP A 67 9.43 1.89 -5.96
CA ASP A 67 8.15 1.44 -6.51
C ASP A 67 7.06 2.51 -6.32
N ALA A 68 7.06 3.20 -5.18
CA ALA A 68 6.06 4.22 -4.85
C ALA A 68 6.17 5.49 -5.73
N LYS A 69 7.32 5.73 -6.37
CA LYS A 69 7.57 6.87 -7.27
C LYS A 69 7.26 6.58 -8.74
N ARG A 70 6.97 5.33 -9.08
CA ARG A 70 6.86 4.83 -10.45
C ARG A 70 5.46 5.00 -11.01
#